data_AF-A0A836QKB5-F1
#
_entry.id   AF-A0A836QKB5-F1
#
_cell.length_a   1.000
_cell.length_b   1.000
_cell.length_c   1.000
_cell.angle_alpha   90.00
_cell.angle_beta   90.00
_cell.angle_gamma   90.00
#
_symmetry.space_group_name_H-M   'P 1'
#
loop_
_entity.id
_entity.type
_entity.pdbx_description
1 polymer ?
#
loop_
_entity_poly.entity_id
_entity_poly.type
_entity_poly.pdbx_seq_one_letter_code
_entity_poly.pdbx_strand_id
1 'polypeptide(L)' 'MAILKIARMGHPVLKCKADAVKDPTAPEIQHLINDMRETMADAGGVGLAAPQVHVPLRLVIFEIPETRLGEDH' A
#
# COMPACT_ATOMS: atom_id res chain seq x y z
N MET A 1 -2.96 -1.16 -14.77
CA MET A 1 -2.39 -1.25 -13.43
C MET A 1 -0.91 -1.55 -13.60
N ALA A 2 -0.09 -1.03 -12.70
CA ALA A 2 1.37 -1.06 -12.81
C ALA A 2 2.03 -1.40 -11.47
N ILE A 3 3.14 -2.13 -11.54
CA ILE A 3 4.01 -2.37 -10.38
C ILE A 3 4.80 -1.09 -10.08
N LEU A 4 4.61 -0.53 -8.89
CA LEU A 4 5.27 0.68 -8.42
C LEU A 4 6.63 0.35 -7.78
N LYS A 5 7.58 1.29 -7.86
CA LYS A 5 8.87 1.12 -7.18
C LYS A 5 8.71 1.28 -5.67
N ILE A 6 9.15 0.26 -4.94
CA ILE A 6 9.22 0.30 -3.48
C ILE A 6 10.48 1.08 -3.03
N ALA A 7 10.27 2.13 -2.24
CA ALA A 7 11.30 2.91 -1.59
C ALA A 7 12.11 2.02 -0.63
N ARG A 8 13.43 2.17 -0.67
CA ARG A 8 14.36 1.46 0.22
C ARG A 8 14.61 2.26 1.49
N MET A 9 15.04 1.57 2.55
CA MET A 9 15.40 2.20 3.81
C MET A 9 16.39 3.34 3.61
N GLY A 10 16.16 4.46 4.31
CA GLY A 10 16.92 5.69 4.15
C GLY A 10 16.27 6.72 3.22
N HIS A 11 15.35 6.31 2.34
CA HIS A 11 14.64 7.24 1.46
C HIS A 11 13.81 8.26 2.29
N PRO A 12 13.88 9.57 2.02
CA PRO A 12 13.22 10.60 2.84
C PRO A 12 11.72 10.41 3.00
N VAL A 13 11.03 9.90 1.97
CA VAL A 13 9.59 9.65 2.00
C VAL A 13 9.15 8.74 3.16
N LEU A 14 10.02 7.84 3.61
CA LEU A 14 9.75 6.91 4.71
C LEU A 14 9.87 7.58 6.09
N LYS A 15 10.42 8.81 6.16
CA LYS A 15 10.57 9.60 7.39
C LYS A 15 9.55 10.74 7.49
N CYS A 16 8.92 11.10 6.37
CA CYS A 16 7.95 12.18 6.31
C CYS A 16 6.60 11.74 6.89
N LYS A 17 5.91 12.67 7.56
CA LYS A 17 4.50 12.47 7.92
C LYS A 17 3.67 12.54 6.65
N ALA A 18 2.88 11.50 6.39
CA ALA A 18 1.99 11.48 5.25
C ALA A 18 0.81 12.46 5.40
N ASP A 19 0.32 12.97 4.28
CA ASP A 19 -0.82 13.88 4.18
C ASP A 19 -2.15 13.12 4.22
N ALA A 20 -3.20 13.79 4.68
CA ALA A 20 -4.53 13.19 4.69
C ALA A 20 -5.06 13.02 3.25
N VAL A 21 -5.71 11.88 2.99
CA VAL A 21 -6.52 11.71 1.78
C VAL A 21 -7.75 12.62 1.92
N LYS A 22 -7.93 13.55 0.97
CA LYS A 22 -9.03 14.53 0.99
C LYS A 22 -10.37 13.90 0.64
N ASP A 23 -10.39 13.06 -0.40
CA ASP A 23 -11.55 12.33 -0.87
C ASP A 23 -11.16 10.87 -1.15
N PRO A 24 -11.52 9.93 -0.27
CA PRO A 24 -11.24 8.51 -0.47
C PRO A 24 -11.98 7.88 -1.66
N THR A 25 -13.02 8.53 -2.19
CA THR A 25 -13.82 8.04 -3.31
C THR A 25 -13.30 8.52 -4.67
N ALA A 26 -12.29 9.38 -4.67
CA ALA A 26 -11.74 9.95 -5.89
C ALA A 26 -11.11 8.85 -6.78
N PRO A 27 -11.33 8.87 -8.11
CA PRO A 27 -10.83 7.83 -9.01
C PRO A 27 -9.32 7.59 -8.94
N GLU A 28 -8.52 8.62 -8.66
CA GLU A 28 -7.08 8.52 -8.49
C GLU A 28 -6.67 7.72 -7.24
N ILE A 29 -7.48 7.75 -6.18
CA ILE A 29 -7.25 6.95 -4.98
C ILE A 29 -7.56 5.48 -5.27
N GLN A 30 -8.64 5.20 -6.01
CA GLN A 30 -8.94 3.85 -6.44
C GLN A 30 -7.86 3.28 -7.37
N HIS A 31 -7.33 4.11 -8.28
CA HIS A 31 -6.22 3.73 -9.14
C HIS A 31 -4.96 3.40 -8.34
N LEU A 32 -4.59 4.26 -7.38
CA LEU A 32 -3.46 4.03 -6.49
C LEU A 32 -3.61 2.74 -5.67
N ILE A 33 -4.81 2.47 -5.12
CA ILE A 33 -5.09 1.23 -4.39
C ILE A 33 -4.83 0.02 -5.29
N ASN A 34 -5.30 0.05 -6.54
CA ASN A 34 -5.13 -1.04 -7.48
C ASN A 34 -3.64 -1.29 -7.80
N ASP A 35 -2.87 -0.25 -8.07
CA ASP A 35 -1.42 -0.36 -8.31
C ASP A 35 -0.66 -0.83 -7.06
N MET A 36 -1.06 -0.36 -5.87
CA MET A 36 -0.50 -0.82 -4.60
C MET A 36 -0.77 -2.30 -4.34
N ARG A 37 -1.97 -2.81 -4.69
CA ARG A 37 -2.31 -4.23 -4.55
C ARG A 37 -1.43 -5.11 -5.44
N GLU A 38 -1.25 -4.74 -6.71
CA GLU A 38 -0.33 -5.45 -7.61
C GLU A 38 1.11 -5.41 -7.10
N THR A 39 1.56 -4.24 -6.65
CA THR A 39 2.91 -4.06 -6.08
C THR A 39 3.13 -4.91 -4.82
N MET A 40 2.12 -5.01 -3.95
CA MET A 40 2.19 -5.82 -2.73
C MET A 40 2.27 -7.32 -3.07
N ALA A 41 1.48 -7.78 -4.03
CA ALA A 41 1.48 -9.16 -4.49
C ALA A 41 2.84 -9.54 -5.11
N ASP A 42 3.39 -8.68 -5.98
CA ASP A 42 4.73 -8.87 -6.58
C ASP A 42 5.84 -8.93 -5.52
N ALA A 43 5.74 -8.10 -4.47
CA ALA A 43 6.69 -8.10 -3.37
C ALA A 43 6.51 -9.25 -2.35
N GLY A 44 5.46 -10.07 -2.48
CA GLY A 44 5.14 -11.14 -1.52
C GLY A 44 4.77 -10.64 -0.12
N GLY A 45 4.26 -9.41 -0.02
CA GLY A 45 3.90 -8.77 1.26
C GLY A 45 2.44 -9.02 1.67
N VAL A 46 2.13 -8.77 2.95
CA VAL A 46 0.76 -8.81 3.50
C VAL A 46 0.16 -7.41 3.70
N GLY A 47 0.95 -6.37 3.48
CA GLY A 47 0.52 -4.98 3.58
C GLY A 47 1.51 -4.02 2.92
N LEU A 48 1.01 -2.88 2.48
CA LEU A 48 1.78 -1.84 1.81
C LEU A 48 1.18 -0.45 2.13
N ALA A 49 2.04 0.49 2.52
CA ALA A 49 1.67 1.88 2.74
C ALA A 49 2.03 2.75 1.54
N ALA A 50 1.19 3.73 1.19
CA ALA A 50 1.41 4.61 0.04
C ALA A 50 2.80 5.31 0.04
N PRO A 51 3.37 5.74 1.19
CA PRO A 51 4.72 6.30 1.22
C PRO A 51 5.80 5.32 0.73
N GLN A 52 5.61 4.01 0.89
CA GLN A 52 6.55 3.00 0.39
C GLN A 52 6.59 2.97 -1.14
N VAL A 53 5.56 3.46 -1.83
CA VAL A 53 5.53 3.62 -3.28
C VAL A 53 5.67 5.08 -3.71
N HIS A 54 6.31 5.90 -2.88
CA HIS A 54 6.62 7.31 -3.14
C HIS A 54 5.40 8.24 -3.17
N VAL A 55 4.24 7.79 -2.65
CA VAL A 55 3.02 8.60 -2.55
C VAL A 55 2.80 9.00 -1.08
N PRO A 56 3.02 10.27 -0.69
CA PRO A 56 3.00 10.69 0.72
C PRO A 56 1.58 10.85 1.28
N LEU A 57 0.68 9.89 1.05
CA LEU A 57 -0.70 9.90 1.54
C LEU A 57 -0.88 8.91 2.70
N ARG A 58 -1.79 9.23 3.63
CA ARG A 58 -2.23 8.36 4.73
C ARG A 58 -3.15 7.28 4.20
N LEU A 59 -2.59 6.36 3.44
CA LEU A 59 -3.27 5.22 2.85
C LEU A 59 -2.42 3.97 3.05
N VAL A 60 -3.07 2.92 3.53
CA VAL A 60 -2.47 1.59 3.69
C VAL A 60 -3.42 0.55 3.11
N ILE A 61 -2.86 -0.50 2.52
CA ILE A 61 -3.57 -1.72 2.20
C ILE A 61 -2.99 -2.86 3.02
N PHE A 62 -3.82 -3.84 3.36
CA PHE A 62 -3.39 -5.10 3.94
C PHE A 62 -4.34 -6.20 3.49
N GLU A 63 -3.81 -7.41 3.32
CA GLU A 63 -4.57 -8.61 2.99
C GLU A 63 -4.17 -9.69 4.00
N ILE A 64 -5.16 -10.37 4.56
CA ILE A 64 -4.93 -11.49 5.47
C ILE A 64 -4.95 -12.76 4.60
N PRO A 65 -3.82 -13.46 4.44
CA PRO A 65 -3.82 -14.70 3.68
C PRO A 65 -4.67 -15.75 4.39
N GLU A 66 -5.37 -16.58 3.62
CA GLU A 66 -6.25 -17.63 4.13
C GLU A 66 -5.54 -18.57 5.12
N THR A 67 -4.24 -18.79 4.95
CA THR A 67 -3.39 -19.58 5.88
C THR A 67 -3.32 -19.02 7.31
N ARG A 68 -3.72 -17.77 7.52
CA ARG A 68 -3.80 -17.11 8.84
C ARG A 68 -5.23 -17.01 9.37
N LEU A 69 -6.23 -17.30 8.55
CA LEU A 69 -7.60 -17.54 9.01
C LEU A 69 -7.57 -18.99 9.51
N GLY A 70 -7.31 -19.18 10.81
CA GLY A 70 -7.27 -20.53 11.38
C GLY A 70 -8.54 -21.30 11.01
N GLU A 71 -8.41 -22.62 10.86
CA GLU A 71 -9.58 -23.50 10.90
C GLU A 71 -10.24 -23.24 12.27
N ASP A 72 -11.38 -22.54 12.26
CA ASP A 72 -12.24 -22.47 13.43
C ASP A 72 -12.61 -23.91 13.79
N HIS A 73 -11.96 -24.44 14.83
CA HIS A 73 -12.27 -25.72 15.48
C HIS A 73 -13.67 -25.71 16.09
#